data_AF-A0A640THE8-F1
#
_entry.id   AF-A0A640THE8-F1
#
_cell.length_a   1.000
_cell.length_b   1.000
_cell.length_c   1.000
_cell.angle_alpha   90.00
_cell.angle_beta   90.00
_cell.angle_gamma   90.00
#
_symmetry.space_group_name_H-M   'P 1'
#
loop_
_entity.id
_entity.type
_entity.pdbx_description
1 polymer ?
#
loop_
_entity_poly.entity_id
_entity_poly.type
_entity_poly.pdbx_seq_one_letter_code
_entity_poly.pdbx_strand_id
1 'polypeptide(L)'
;MTRRTEWPGSEDETHSAAGDAETRSGRRGRRGREDSGGPSSSRAESGPPRTPEEQARAICLRLLTGNPRTRKQLEDALRQRGIPEEAAEEVLSRFEDVGLIDDAAFADAWVESRHHGRGLARRALARELRTKGVDSAVIEVAVGRLDSEQEESTARELVDRKLRASRGLDREKRLRRLAGMLARKGYPEGLALRVVKQALEEEGEDPDLLEEHYLPDA
;
A
#
# COMPACT_ATOMS: atom_id res chain seq x y z
N MET A 1 4.80 -0.01 27.49
CA MET A 1 5.59 -0.90 26.62
C MET A 1 4.84 -1.05 25.29
N THR A 2 5.01 -0.09 24.39
CA THR A 2 4.32 -0.04 23.09
C THR A 2 5.03 -0.97 22.11
N ARG A 3 4.37 -2.05 21.70
CA ARG A 3 4.86 -2.93 20.65
C ARG A 3 4.71 -2.22 19.30
N ARG A 4 5.84 -1.92 18.68
CA ARG A 4 5.99 -1.51 17.28
C ARG A 4 5.58 -2.71 16.42
N THR A 5 4.36 -2.70 15.88
CA THR A 5 3.89 -3.72 14.95
C THR A 5 4.42 -3.35 13.56
N GLU A 6 5.48 -4.04 13.14
CA GLU A 6 6.00 -3.97 11.78
C GLU A 6 4.98 -4.59 10.81
N TRP A 7 4.62 -3.82 9.78
CA TRP A 7 3.60 -4.21 8.81
C TRP A 7 4.27 -4.88 7.60
N PRO A 8 3.78 -6.04 7.12
CA PRO A 8 4.32 -6.66 5.91
C PRO A 8 3.95 -5.84 4.68
N GLY A 9 4.94 -5.53 3.85
CA GLY A 9 4.73 -4.93 2.53
C GLY A 9 3.88 -5.84 1.66
N SER A 10 2.75 -5.34 1.17
CA SER A 10 1.90 -6.05 0.21
C SER A 10 2.56 -6.02 -1.17
N GLU A 11 3.14 -7.15 -1.57
CA GLU A 11 3.49 -7.44 -2.96
C GLU A 11 2.20 -7.61 -3.77
N ASP A 12 1.98 -6.71 -4.73
CA ASP A 12 0.93 -6.89 -5.74
C ASP A 12 1.48 -7.82 -6.83
N GLU A 13 1.10 -9.10 -6.78
CA GLU A 13 1.34 -10.08 -7.84
C GLU A 13 0.46 -9.78 -9.07
N THR A 14 1.10 -9.45 -10.19
CA THR A 14 0.48 -9.41 -11.51
C THR A 14 0.41 -10.82 -12.10
N HIS A 15 -0.79 -11.40 -12.21
CA HIS A 15 -1.02 -12.60 -13.00
C HIS A 15 -0.95 -12.28 -14.50
N SER A 16 -0.05 -12.95 -15.22
CA SER A 16 -0.08 -13.07 -16.67
C SER A 16 -0.15 -14.56 -17.04
N ALA A 17 -1.20 -14.94 -17.75
CA ALA A 17 -1.46 -16.29 -18.24
C ALA A 17 -0.96 -16.46 -19.67
N ALA A 18 -0.34 -17.61 -19.96
CA ALA A 18 -0.47 -18.41 -21.21
C ALA A 18 0.68 -19.43 -21.33
N GLY A 19 0.37 -20.66 -21.77
CA GLY A 19 1.35 -21.56 -22.40
C GLY A 19 1.22 -23.04 -22.07
N ASP A 20 0.48 -23.75 -22.92
CA ASP A 20 0.31 -25.21 -22.98
C ASP A 20 1.61 -26.01 -23.16
N ALA A 21 1.65 -27.27 -22.69
CA ALA A 21 1.89 -28.46 -23.53
C ALA A 21 2.09 -29.75 -22.72
N GLU A 22 1.55 -30.82 -23.29
CA GLU A 22 1.45 -32.20 -22.85
C GLU A 22 2.82 -32.94 -22.69
N THR A 23 2.91 -33.96 -21.82
CA THR A 23 2.94 -35.39 -22.22
C THR A 23 3.33 -36.37 -21.09
N ARG A 24 2.46 -37.37 -20.92
CA ARG A 24 2.68 -38.83 -20.79
C ARG A 24 3.46 -39.48 -19.61
N SER A 25 2.74 -40.47 -19.05
CA SER A 25 3.16 -41.86 -18.79
C SER A 25 3.94 -42.17 -17.50
N GLY A 26 3.29 -42.91 -16.59
CA GLY A 26 3.97 -43.60 -15.49
C GLY A 26 3.04 -44.49 -14.66
N ARG A 27 3.28 -45.79 -14.68
CA ARG A 27 2.39 -46.89 -14.30
C ARG A 27 2.65 -47.40 -12.87
N ARG A 28 1.56 -47.76 -12.16
CA ARG A 28 1.42 -48.78 -11.08
C ARG A 28 2.12 -48.56 -9.72
N GLY A 29 1.31 -48.64 -8.66
CA GLY A 29 1.75 -48.96 -7.30
C GLY A 29 0.59 -49.13 -6.32
N ARG A 30 0.25 -50.38 -6.03
CA ARG A 30 -0.84 -50.85 -5.15
C ARG A 30 -0.32 -50.93 -3.71
N ARG A 31 -1.05 -50.43 -2.70
CA ARG A 31 -1.32 -51.06 -1.38
C ARG A 31 -1.91 -50.04 -0.40
N GLY A 32 -2.98 -50.48 0.27
CA GLY A 32 -3.72 -49.67 1.22
C GLY A 32 -3.04 -49.52 2.57
N ARG A 33 -3.56 -48.54 3.30
CA ARG A 33 -3.60 -48.53 4.76
C ARG A 33 -4.80 -47.69 5.17
N GLU A 34 -5.82 -48.39 5.64
CA GLU A 34 -6.88 -47.81 6.46
C GLU A 34 -6.20 -47.35 7.76
N ASP A 35 -6.16 -46.04 7.98
CA ASP A 35 -5.92 -45.49 9.31
C ASP A 35 -7.10 -44.57 9.62
N SER A 36 -8.00 -45.13 10.41
CA SER A 36 -9.14 -44.51 11.05
C SER A 36 -8.69 -43.41 12.01
N GLY A 37 -8.53 -42.19 11.50
CA GLY A 37 -8.50 -40.95 12.28
C GLY A 37 -9.82 -40.22 12.08
N GLY A 38 -10.80 -40.50 12.93
CA GLY A 38 -12.12 -39.85 12.86
C GLY A 38 -12.02 -38.32 12.96
N PRO A 39 -12.87 -37.55 12.27
CA PRO A 39 -12.93 -36.13 12.51
C PRO A 39 -13.49 -35.92 13.93
N SER A 40 -12.64 -35.41 14.82
CA SER A 40 -13.08 -34.71 16.03
C SER A 40 -13.80 -33.43 15.58
N SER A 41 -15.04 -33.58 15.13
CA SER A 41 -16.00 -32.49 14.90
C SER A 41 -16.91 -32.29 16.12
N SER A 42 -16.50 -32.77 17.30
CA SER A 42 -17.23 -32.46 18.52
C SER A 42 -16.84 -31.04 18.97
N ARG A 43 -17.77 -30.09 18.77
CA ARG A 43 -18.07 -28.91 19.62
C ARG A 43 -18.14 -27.53 18.92
N ALA A 44 -18.48 -27.43 17.63
CA ALA A 44 -18.64 -26.11 16.99
C ALA A 44 -19.95 -25.87 16.22
N GLU A 45 -20.94 -26.77 16.24
CA GLU A 45 -22.17 -26.59 15.45
C GLU A 45 -23.48 -26.78 16.23
N SER A 46 -23.52 -26.36 17.50
CA SER A 46 -24.79 -26.32 18.26
C SER A 46 -24.82 -25.17 19.26
N GLY A 47 -24.69 -23.94 18.74
CA GLY A 47 -25.19 -22.75 19.43
C GLY A 47 -26.60 -22.41 18.92
N PRO A 48 -27.40 -21.63 19.66
CA PRO A 48 -28.61 -21.01 19.11
C PRO A 48 -28.29 -20.23 17.82
N PRO A 49 -29.28 -20.00 16.93
CA PRO A 49 -29.07 -19.20 15.73
C PRO A 49 -28.46 -17.86 16.13
N ARG A 50 -27.29 -17.56 15.57
CA ARG A 50 -26.57 -16.33 15.92
C ARG A 50 -27.40 -15.13 15.51
N THR A 51 -27.56 -14.16 16.41
CA THR A 51 -28.19 -12.89 16.05
C THR A 51 -27.37 -12.21 14.95
N PRO A 52 -27.96 -11.32 14.14
CA PRO A 52 -27.20 -10.61 13.11
C PRO A 52 -25.96 -9.88 13.68
N GLU A 53 -26.05 -9.34 14.90
CA GLU A 53 -24.97 -8.66 15.61
C GLU A 53 -23.85 -9.64 16.00
N GLU A 54 -24.20 -10.85 16.47
CA GLU A 54 -23.22 -11.90 16.78
C GLU A 54 -22.48 -12.37 15.52
N GLN A 55 -23.19 -12.48 14.40
CA GLN A 55 -22.60 -12.81 13.10
C GLN A 55 -21.64 -11.69 12.65
N ALA A 56 -22.09 -10.43 12.71
CA ALA A 56 -21.30 -9.27 12.37
C ALA A 56 -20.01 -9.18 13.19
N ARG A 57 -20.12 -9.35 14.51
CA ARG A 57 -18.98 -9.36 15.44
C ARG A 57 -17.97 -10.44 15.07
N ALA A 58 -18.43 -11.67 14.80
CA ALA A 58 -17.55 -12.77 14.43
C ALA A 58 -16.84 -12.52 13.09
N ILE A 59 -17.51 -11.90 12.12
CA ILE A 59 -16.93 -11.52 10.83
C ILE A 59 -15.87 -10.43 11.04
N CYS A 60 -16.20 -9.33 11.72
CA CYS A 60 -15.27 -8.21 11.92
C CYS A 60 -14.03 -8.63 12.70
N LEU A 61 -14.17 -9.38 13.81
CA LEU A 61 -13.02 -9.87 14.57
C LEU A 61 -12.11 -10.74 13.70
N ARG A 62 -12.67 -11.61 12.87
CA ARG A 62 -11.87 -12.44 11.95
C ARG A 62 -11.11 -11.58 10.94
N LEU A 63 -11.74 -10.54 10.40
CA LEU A 63 -11.11 -9.63 9.44
C LEU A 63 -9.99 -8.80 10.08
N LEU A 64 -10.17 -8.39 11.35
CA LEU A 64 -9.22 -7.58 12.09
C LEU A 64 -8.00 -8.37 12.60
N THR A 65 -8.09 -9.68 12.79
CA THR A 65 -6.95 -10.52 13.23
C THR A 65 -5.78 -10.53 12.24
N GLY A 66 -6.03 -10.32 10.94
CA GLY A 66 -5.00 -10.44 9.90
C GLY A 66 -4.37 -9.11 9.48
N ASN A 67 -5.19 -8.09 9.26
CA ASN A 67 -4.73 -6.80 8.75
C ASN A 67 -5.69 -5.71 9.24
N PRO A 68 -5.20 -4.53 9.65
CA PRO A 68 -6.10 -3.44 10.00
C PRO A 68 -7.02 -3.06 8.84
N ARG A 69 -8.25 -2.70 9.22
CA ARG A 69 -9.35 -2.38 8.31
C ARG A 69 -9.93 -1.04 8.70
N THR A 70 -10.38 -0.30 7.70
CA THR A 70 -11.19 0.89 7.94
C THR A 70 -12.62 0.50 8.27
N ARG A 71 -13.36 1.39 8.94
CA ARG A 71 -14.80 1.19 9.20
C ARG A 71 -15.55 0.80 7.93
N LYS A 72 -15.33 1.57 6.84
CA LYS A 72 -15.99 1.34 5.55
C LYS A 72 -15.71 -0.05 4.98
N GLN A 73 -14.48 -0.55 5.09
CA GLN A 73 -14.14 -1.90 4.60
C GLN A 73 -14.89 -2.99 5.36
N LEU A 74 -15.10 -2.81 6.65
CA LEU A 74 -15.87 -3.73 7.47
C LEU A 74 -17.37 -3.63 7.14
N GLU A 75 -17.90 -2.41 7.00
CA GLU A 75 -19.27 -2.16 6.58
C GLU A 75 -19.57 -2.84 5.23
N ASP A 76 -18.73 -2.63 4.22
CA ASP A 76 -18.85 -3.26 2.90
C ASP A 76 -18.81 -4.79 3.00
N ALA A 77 -17.94 -5.33 3.86
CA ALA A 77 -17.81 -6.77 4.08
C ALA A 77 -19.04 -7.38 4.80
N LEU A 78 -19.68 -6.63 5.69
CA LEU A 78 -20.92 -7.03 6.36
C LEU A 78 -22.10 -6.98 5.40
N ARG A 79 -22.22 -5.90 4.63
CA ARG A 79 -23.25 -5.73 3.58
C ARG A 79 -23.19 -6.85 2.55
N GLN A 80 -21.99 -7.20 2.07
CA GLN A 80 -21.79 -8.30 1.13
C GLN A 80 -22.25 -9.67 1.68
N ARG A 81 -22.28 -9.83 3.01
CA ARG A 81 -22.73 -11.05 3.69
C ARG A 81 -24.21 -11.01 4.08
N GLY A 82 -24.94 -9.95 3.70
CA GLY A 82 -26.37 -9.81 3.98
C GLY A 82 -26.69 -9.51 5.44
N ILE A 83 -25.73 -8.96 6.20
CA ILE A 83 -26.00 -8.48 7.56
C ILE A 83 -26.84 -7.20 7.46
N PRO A 84 -27.95 -7.08 8.20
CA PRO A 84 -28.75 -5.86 8.29
C PRO A 84 -27.92 -4.64 8.72
N GLU A 85 -28.25 -3.48 8.17
CA GLU A 85 -27.48 -2.25 8.39
C GLU A 85 -27.47 -1.82 9.85
N GLU A 86 -28.60 -1.96 10.55
CA GLU A 86 -28.73 -1.59 11.96
C GLU A 86 -27.80 -2.42 12.85
N ALA A 87 -27.74 -3.74 12.60
CA ALA A 87 -26.86 -4.66 13.33
C ALA A 87 -25.38 -4.42 13.03
N ALA A 88 -25.06 -4.08 11.77
CA ALA A 88 -23.71 -3.70 11.38
C ALA A 88 -23.27 -2.41 12.08
N GLU A 89 -24.11 -1.38 12.05
CA GLU A 89 -23.84 -0.07 12.65
C GLU A 89 -23.64 -0.17 14.17
N GLU A 90 -24.46 -0.95 14.87
CA GLU A 90 -24.31 -1.17 16.32
C GLU A 90 -22.95 -1.82 16.65
N VAL A 91 -22.56 -2.87 15.91
CA VAL A 91 -21.31 -3.58 16.14
C VAL A 91 -20.09 -2.72 15.78
N LEU A 92 -20.12 -2.03 14.65
CA LEU A 92 -19.02 -1.18 14.19
C LEU A 92 -18.81 0.01 15.13
N SER A 93 -19.89 0.67 15.56
CA SER A 93 -19.81 1.76 16.55
C SER A 93 -19.23 1.27 17.87
N ARG A 94 -19.67 0.10 18.35
CA ARG A 94 -19.08 -0.48 19.57
C ARG A 94 -17.60 -0.80 19.41
N PHE A 95 -17.17 -1.21 18.22
CA PHE A 95 -15.77 -1.52 17.92
C PHE A 95 -14.91 -0.27 17.87
N GLU A 96 -15.43 0.84 17.36
CA GLU A 96 -14.77 2.15 17.46
C GLU A 96 -14.66 2.62 18.92
N ASP A 97 -15.74 2.52 19.70
CA ASP A 97 -15.74 2.91 21.12
C ASP A 97 -14.68 2.18 21.95
N VAL A 98 -14.39 0.92 21.62
CA VAL A 98 -13.35 0.12 22.30
C VAL A 98 -11.98 0.18 21.61
N GLY A 99 -11.85 0.96 20.53
CA GLY A 99 -10.58 1.15 19.80
C GLY A 99 -10.14 -0.06 18.97
N LEU A 100 -11.05 -0.96 18.60
CA LEU A 100 -10.76 -2.05 17.65
C LEU A 100 -10.76 -1.55 16.20
N ILE A 101 -11.54 -0.51 15.92
CA ILE A 101 -11.53 0.22 14.66
C ILE A 101 -11.01 1.62 14.98
N ASP A 102 -10.00 2.05 14.24
CA ASP A 102 -9.44 3.38 14.34
C ASP A 102 -8.95 3.82 12.95
N ASP A 103 -9.80 4.54 12.24
CA ASP A 103 -9.50 5.04 10.90
C ASP A 103 -8.38 6.10 10.92
N ALA A 104 -8.18 6.81 12.04
CA ALA A 104 -7.10 7.78 12.19
C ALA A 104 -5.75 7.10 12.34
N ALA A 105 -5.66 6.09 13.22
CA ALA A 105 -4.46 5.26 13.34
C ALA A 105 -4.16 4.51 12.04
N PHE A 106 -5.19 4.02 11.34
CA PHE A 106 -5.03 3.44 10.01
C PHE A 106 -4.43 4.45 9.02
N ALA A 107 -4.97 5.66 8.96
CA ALA A 107 -4.52 6.69 8.04
C ALA A 107 -3.07 7.13 8.31
N ASP A 108 -2.69 7.28 9.58
CA ASP A 108 -1.33 7.63 9.97
C ASP A 108 -0.32 6.56 9.56
N ALA A 109 -0.60 5.29 9.89
CA ALA A 109 0.25 4.18 9.51
C ALA A 109 0.38 4.06 7.98
N TRP A 110 -0.71 4.34 7.25
CA TRP A 110 -0.71 4.34 5.80
C TRP A 110 0.16 5.46 5.22
N VAL A 111 0.02 6.69 5.73
CA VAL A 111 0.85 7.84 5.31
C VAL A 111 2.32 7.53 5.51
N GLU A 112 2.70 7.09 6.71
CA GLU A 112 4.08 6.73 7.06
C GLU A 112 4.65 5.67 6.11
N SER A 113 3.94 4.53 5.98
CA SER A 113 4.37 3.41 5.14
C SER A 113 4.55 3.80 3.67
N ARG A 114 3.60 4.55 3.10
CA ARG A 114 3.61 4.89 1.68
C ARG A 114 4.52 6.05 1.35
N HIS A 115 4.68 6.99 2.28
CA HIS A 115 5.66 8.05 2.13
C HIS A 115 7.07 7.48 2.12
N HIS A 116 7.48 6.72 3.14
CA HIS A 116 8.83 6.16 3.20
C HIS A 116 9.09 5.05 2.17
N GLY A 117 8.13 4.14 1.98
CA GLY A 117 8.32 3.00 1.07
C GLY A 117 8.23 3.37 -0.42
N ARG A 118 7.34 4.30 -0.79
CA ARG A 118 7.07 4.63 -2.20
C ARG A 118 7.34 6.10 -2.56
N GLY A 119 7.67 6.95 -1.60
CA GLY A 119 7.91 8.38 -1.84
C GLY A 119 6.66 9.12 -2.32
N LEU A 120 5.48 8.73 -1.85
CA LEU A 120 4.23 9.39 -2.22
C LEU A 120 4.07 10.72 -1.47
N ALA A 121 3.56 11.71 -2.19
CA ALA A 121 3.20 13.04 -1.67
C ALA A 121 1.76 13.08 -1.15
N ARG A 122 1.41 14.13 -0.40
CA ARG A 122 0.09 14.30 0.25
C ARG A 122 -1.09 14.04 -0.69
N ARG A 123 -1.06 14.55 -1.93
CA ARG A 123 -2.15 14.38 -2.89
C ARG A 123 -2.35 12.92 -3.32
N ALA A 124 -1.27 12.15 -3.46
CA ALA A 124 -1.38 10.73 -3.79
C ALA A 124 -1.86 9.92 -2.58
N LEU A 125 -1.33 10.22 -1.39
CA LEU A 125 -1.74 9.60 -0.13
C LEU A 125 -3.23 9.82 0.15
N ALA A 126 -3.72 11.05 0.02
CA ALA A 126 -5.12 11.38 0.19
C ALA A 126 -6.03 10.64 -0.81
N ARG A 127 -5.58 10.45 -2.05
CA ARG A 127 -6.33 9.62 -3.03
C ARG A 127 -6.38 8.16 -2.61
N GLU A 128 -5.27 7.57 -2.17
CA GLU A 128 -5.26 6.18 -1.72
C GLU A 128 -6.15 5.97 -0.49
N LEU A 129 -6.11 6.88 0.49
CA LEU A 129 -6.97 6.82 1.69
C LEU A 129 -8.46 6.94 1.36
N ARG A 130 -8.83 7.83 0.43
CA ARG A 130 -10.22 7.92 -0.06
C ARG A 130 -10.69 6.62 -0.68
N THR A 131 -9.85 5.97 -1.50
CA THR A 131 -10.15 4.65 -2.07
C THR A 131 -10.29 3.58 -0.98
N LYS A 132 -9.58 3.72 0.14
CA LYS A 132 -9.70 2.83 1.31
C LYS A 132 -10.90 3.13 2.20
N GLY A 133 -11.64 4.21 1.92
CA GLY A 133 -12.86 4.55 2.63
C GLY A 133 -12.68 5.40 3.88
N VAL A 134 -11.52 5.99 4.08
CA VAL A 134 -11.26 6.86 5.22
C VAL A 134 -12.00 8.19 5.03
N ASP A 135 -12.58 8.71 6.12
CA ASP A 135 -13.28 10.00 6.09
C ASP A 135 -12.36 11.17 5.71
N SER A 136 -12.92 12.16 5.01
CA SER A 136 -12.17 13.33 4.54
C SER A 136 -11.49 14.11 5.65
N ALA A 137 -12.11 14.29 6.83
CA ALA A 137 -11.50 15.02 7.93
C ALA A 137 -10.29 14.26 8.51
N VAL A 138 -10.39 12.93 8.61
CA VAL A 138 -9.28 12.07 9.04
C VAL A 138 -8.13 12.12 8.03
N ILE A 139 -8.44 12.12 6.73
CA ILE A 139 -7.44 12.23 5.66
C ILE A 139 -6.68 13.54 5.76
N GLU A 140 -7.38 14.67 5.88
CA GLU A 140 -6.73 16.00 5.95
C GLU A 140 -5.81 16.10 7.16
N VAL A 141 -6.18 15.54 8.31
CA VAL A 141 -5.32 15.47 9.49
C VAL A 141 -4.09 14.60 9.22
N ALA A 142 -4.28 13.38 8.71
CA ALA A 142 -3.18 12.43 8.49
C ALA A 142 -2.15 12.95 7.47
N VAL A 143 -2.60 13.45 6.31
CA VAL A 143 -1.68 14.03 5.31
C VAL A 143 -1.18 15.42 5.70
N GLY A 144 -1.88 16.10 6.61
CA GLY A 144 -1.49 17.38 7.18
C GLY A 144 -0.19 17.31 7.99
N ARG A 145 0.05 16.17 8.64
CA ARG A 145 1.23 15.89 9.48
C ARG A 145 2.54 15.77 8.70
N LEU A 146 2.47 15.40 7.43
CA LEU A 146 3.66 15.30 6.58
C LEU A 146 4.14 16.70 6.22
N ASP A 147 5.18 17.25 6.84
CA ASP A 147 5.58 18.63 6.57
C ASP A 147 6.07 18.85 5.11
N SER A 148 6.05 20.11 4.66
CA SER A 148 6.42 20.45 3.27
C SER A 148 7.92 20.29 2.99
N GLU A 149 8.77 20.36 4.01
CA GLU A 149 10.22 20.19 3.88
C GLU A 149 10.57 18.72 3.64
N GLN A 150 9.89 17.80 4.33
CA GLN A 150 9.95 16.36 4.18
C GLN A 150 9.49 15.93 2.79
N GLU A 151 8.38 16.50 2.29
CA GLU A 151 7.96 16.27 0.89
C GLU A 151 9.04 16.73 -0.10
N GLU A 152 9.60 17.92 0.10
CA GLU A 152 10.63 18.45 -0.78
C GLU A 152 11.93 17.63 -0.73
N SER A 153 12.37 17.20 0.46
CA SER A 153 13.53 16.31 0.65
C SER A 153 13.33 14.99 -0.08
N THR A 154 12.17 14.36 0.10
CA THR A 154 11.84 13.09 -0.56
C THR A 154 11.77 13.24 -2.08
N ALA A 155 11.28 14.38 -2.58
CA ALA A 155 11.28 14.68 -4.00
C ALA A 155 12.70 14.76 -4.57
N ARG A 156 13.64 15.41 -3.86
CA ARG A 156 15.06 15.47 -4.25
C ARG A 156 15.67 14.07 -4.32
N GLU A 157 15.52 13.28 -3.26
CA GLU A 157 16.05 11.90 -3.22
C GLU A 157 15.50 11.01 -4.34
N LEU A 158 14.23 11.20 -4.72
CA LEU A 158 13.64 10.49 -5.86
C LEU A 158 14.24 10.92 -7.20
N VAL A 159 14.49 12.22 -7.36
CA VAL A 159 15.11 12.78 -8.55
C VAL A 159 16.56 12.31 -8.64
N ASP A 160 17.36 12.43 -7.60
CA ASP A 160 18.78 12.07 -7.58
C ASP A 160 19.00 10.60 -7.96
N ARG A 161 18.19 9.71 -7.38
CA ARG A 161 18.21 8.27 -7.71
C ARG A 161 17.93 8.02 -9.20
N LYS A 162 17.05 8.81 -9.82
CA LYS A 162 16.65 8.62 -11.22
C LYS A 162 17.48 9.46 -12.20
N LEU A 163 18.17 10.48 -11.71
CA LEU A 163 18.96 11.43 -12.49
C LEU A 163 20.08 10.70 -13.23
N ARG A 164 20.85 9.87 -12.52
CA ARG A 164 21.94 9.05 -13.08
C ARG A 164 21.44 8.09 -14.16
N ALA A 165 20.28 7.46 -13.93
CA ALA A 165 19.66 6.55 -14.89
C ALA A 165 19.06 7.24 -16.13
N SER A 166 19.08 8.58 -16.18
CA SER A 166 18.57 9.37 -17.30
C SER A 166 19.68 10.03 -18.13
N ARG A 167 20.95 9.73 -17.85
CA ARG A 167 22.10 10.18 -18.63
C ARG A 167 21.99 9.72 -20.09
N GLY A 168 22.54 10.51 -21.01
CA GLY A 168 22.46 10.28 -22.46
C GLY A 168 21.17 10.76 -23.13
N LEU A 169 20.20 11.28 -22.37
CA LEU A 169 19.01 11.96 -22.90
C LEU A 169 19.24 13.47 -22.94
N ASP A 170 18.60 14.14 -23.90
CA ASP A 170 18.58 15.60 -23.91
C ASP A 170 17.85 16.16 -22.68
N ARG A 171 18.25 17.37 -22.27
CA ARG A 171 17.78 18.03 -21.05
C ARG A 171 16.25 18.14 -20.97
N GLU A 172 15.59 18.42 -22.09
CA GLU A 172 14.13 18.56 -22.14
C GLU A 172 13.42 17.22 -21.90
N LYS A 173 13.89 16.14 -22.52
CA LYS A 173 13.38 14.78 -22.26
C LYS A 173 13.60 14.37 -20.81
N ARG A 174 14.74 14.71 -20.20
CA ARG A 174 15.03 14.42 -18.77
C ARG A 174 14.07 15.15 -17.87
N LEU A 175 13.90 16.46 -18.07
CA LEU A 175 12.95 17.30 -17.35
C LEU A 175 11.54 16.70 -17.38
N ARG A 176 11.04 16.37 -18.58
CA ARG A 176 9.70 15.79 -18.76
C ARG A 176 9.53 14.45 -18.05
N ARG A 177 10.53 13.56 -18.11
CA ARG A 177 10.49 12.23 -17.48
C ARG A 177 10.50 12.32 -15.96
N LEU A 178 11.36 13.14 -15.38
CA LEU A 178 11.51 13.29 -13.94
C LEU A 178 10.33 14.05 -13.34
N ALA A 179 9.89 15.16 -13.95
CA ALA A 179 8.70 15.89 -13.53
C ALA A 179 7.44 15.01 -13.63
N GLY A 180 7.29 14.24 -14.72
CA GLY A 180 6.19 13.29 -14.86
C GLY A 180 6.21 12.16 -13.83
N MET A 181 7.40 11.71 -13.39
CA MET A 181 7.54 10.74 -12.31
C MET A 181 7.03 11.31 -10.97
N LEU A 182 7.43 12.53 -10.62
CA LEU A 182 6.96 13.20 -9.42
C LEU A 182 5.45 13.50 -9.49
N ALA A 183 4.93 13.93 -10.64
CA ALA A 183 3.49 14.15 -10.82
C ALA A 183 2.66 12.89 -10.54
N ARG A 184 3.10 11.71 -11.00
CA ARG A 184 2.43 10.43 -10.70
C ARG A 184 2.48 10.08 -9.21
N LYS A 185 3.55 10.48 -8.51
CA LYS A 185 3.68 10.35 -7.05
C LYS A 185 2.90 11.41 -6.26
N GLY A 186 2.25 12.36 -6.94
CA GLY A 186 1.34 13.34 -6.34
C GLY A 186 2.00 14.66 -5.94
N TYR A 187 3.26 14.89 -6.31
CA TYR A 187 3.91 16.16 -6.00
C TYR A 187 3.28 17.32 -6.78
N PRO A 188 3.14 18.52 -6.17
CA PRO A 188 2.71 19.72 -6.86
C PRO A 188 3.64 20.03 -8.05
N GLU A 189 3.06 20.47 -9.16
CA GLU A 189 3.81 20.75 -10.39
C GLU A 189 4.95 21.75 -10.18
N GLY A 190 4.70 22.83 -9.44
CA GLY A 190 5.72 23.83 -9.15
C GLY A 190 6.91 23.27 -8.37
N LEU A 191 6.67 22.40 -7.38
CA LEU A 191 7.73 21.72 -6.63
C LEU A 191 8.49 20.74 -7.52
N ALA A 192 7.77 19.92 -8.30
CA ALA A 192 8.37 18.94 -9.20
C ALA A 192 9.30 19.58 -10.23
N LEU A 193 8.85 20.65 -10.90
CA LEU A 193 9.65 21.37 -11.88
C LEU A 193 10.87 22.04 -11.26
N ARG A 194 10.71 22.66 -10.08
CA ARG A 194 11.80 23.33 -9.36
C ARG A 194 12.90 22.35 -8.96
N VAL A 195 12.55 21.25 -8.29
CA VAL A 195 13.51 20.23 -7.86
C VAL A 195 14.25 19.61 -9.04
N VAL A 196 13.54 19.30 -10.13
CA VAL A 196 14.17 18.69 -11.31
C VAL A 196 15.09 19.66 -12.05
N LYS A 197 14.70 20.94 -12.18
CA LYS A 197 15.57 21.96 -12.80
C LYS A 197 16.85 22.15 -12.00
N GLN A 198 16.72 22.30 -10.69
CA GLN A 198 17.86 22.43 -9.78
C GLN A 198 18.82 21.24 -9.91
N ALA A 199 18.30 20.01 -9.85
CA ALA A 199 19.13 18.81 -9.98
C ALA A 199 19.85 18.70 -11.34
N LEU A 200 19.23 19.16 -12.43
CA LEU A 200 19.83 19.18 -13.77
C LEU A 200 20.89 20.29 -13.93
N GLU A 201 20.77 21.38 -13.17
CA GLU A 201 21.77 22.45 -13.12
C GLU A 201 23.00 21.99 -12.33
N GLU A 202 22.79 21.43 -11.14
CA GLU A 202 23.85 20.88 -10.29
C GLU A 202 24.66 19.77 -10.98
N GLU A 203 24.03 18.87 -11.74
CA GLU A 203 24.77 17.85 -12.52
C GLU A 203 25.55 18.44 -13.71
N GLY A 204 25.12 19.59 -14.24
CA GLY A 204 25.80 20.29 -15.33
C GLY A 204 26.98 21.16 -14.86
N GLU A 205 27.01 21.52 -13.58
CA GLU A 205 28.06 22.33 -12.94
C GLU A 205 29.17 21.47 -12.28
N ASP A 206 29.02 20.14 -12.23
CA ASP A 206 30.00 19.20 -11.64
C ASP A 206 31.33 19.24 -12.42
N PRO A 207 32.41 19.88 -11.89
CA PRO A 207 33.66 20.11 -12.63
C PRO A 207 34.39 18.82 -13.00
N ASP A 208 34.21 17.77 -12.20
CA ASP A 208 34.82 16.45 -12.40
C ASP A 208 34.31 15.75 -13.68
N LEU A 209 33.18 16.19 -14.25
CA LEU A 209 32.64 15.67 -15.52
C LEU A 209 33.17 16.41 -16.76
N LEU A 210 33.82 17.56 -16.59
CA LEU A 210 34.42 18.33 -17.68
C LEU A 210 35.88 17.91 -17.95
N GLU A 211 36.56 17.29 -16.97
CA GLU A 211 37.95 16.86 -17.10
C GLU A 211 38.14 15.53 -17.86
N GLU A 212 37.12 14.65 -17.92
CA GLU A 212 37.29 13.32 -18.54
C GLU A 212 37.26 13.33 -20.08
N HIS A 213 36.85 14.44 -20.72
CA HIS A 213 36.66 14.53 -22.17
C HIS A 213 37.62 15.47 -22.92
N TYR A 214 38.62 16.05 -22.24
CA TYR A 214 39.54 17.04 -22.82
C TYR A 214 41.02 16.67 -22.63
N LEU A 215 41.42 15.47 -23.08
CA LEU A 215 42.80 15.23 -23.48
C LEU A 215 42.85 15.10 -25.02
N PRO A 216 43.30 16.13 -25.75
CA PRO A 216 43.71 15.93 -27.13
C PRO A 216 44.97 15.06 -27.11
N ASP A 217 44.93 13.91 -27.79
CA ASP A 217 46.12 13.14 -28.12
C ASP A 217 47.07 14.05 -28.91
N ALA A 218 48.25 14.29 -28.33
CA ALA A 218 49.35 15.05 -28.92
C ALA A 218 50.31 14.13 -29.69
#